data_AF-A0AAT9FQT7-F1
#
_entry.id   AF-A0AAT9FQT7-F1
#
_cell.length_a   1.000
_cell.length_b   1.000
_cell.length_c   1.000
_cell.angle_alpha   90.00
_cell.angle_beta   90.00
_cell.angle_gamma   90.00
#
_symmetry.space_group_name_H-M   'P 1'
#
loop_
_entity.id
_entity.type
_entity.pdbx_description
1 polymer ?
#
loop_
_entity_poly.entity_id
_entity_poly.type
_entity_poly.pdbx_seq_one_letter_code
_entity_poly.pdbx_strand_id
1 'polypeptide(L)'
;MFAPKWKKEAKLLDKAAKKFLNYKRDLLEDQQIAEINSRRDDLRQSVKAGNKEQCAEASKQLQATCENALPRYQSQGWVEENLEVFFVAIVVALGLRAYVVQPFRIPTGSMQPTLNGIVATPLPDGNDGPSFPIRMAQKATHGRTYVNLVTDSAKTLRQNNPIVETTVFHFFTRTYIHFSDGSKMSFPGPKAALISQGQDGKGFGFAKTCGLIPSGALSEEQLNQARQSGLPFEGAPGNEAGFYTSPTLAPNTTIAHGYIDSGDLILVDKMSYHFRRPSRGEVFVFDTRNIQRIHSEARKAGTVAGSHYIKRLAAVPGDSLQIKGLDLYINGELAEEPGFKQVMSQDDGYRGYEPRERLSGNQIFTASESTRPGMNEYIALGDNSFNSSDSRHWGTVKEFNVIGPASFTLWPFGNGHWGVIK
;
A
#
# COMPACT_ATOMS: atom_id res chain seq x y z
N MET A 1 -38.76 -72.75 0.87
CA MET A 1 -38.69 -72.23 2.26
C MET A 1 -37.68 -71.09 2.29
N PHE A 2 -38.12 -69.85 2.53
CA PHE A 2 -37.23 -68.68 2.50
C PHE A 2 -36.28 -68.70 3.71
N ALA A 3 -34.97 -68.54 3.48
CA ALA A 3 -34.01 -68.43 4.57
C ALA A 3 -34.36 -67.24 5.49
N PRO A 4 -34.27 -67.39 6.83
CA PRO A 4 -34.51 -66.31 7.78
C PRO A 4 -33.68 -65.06 7.47
N LYS A 5 -34.26 -63.87 7.65
CA LYS A 5 -33.61 -62.57 7.37
C LYS A 5 -32.21 -62.46 7.99
N TRP A 6 -32.07 -62.84 9.26
CA TRP A 6 -30.79 -62.81 9.99
C TRP A 6 -29.70 -63.68 9.36
N LYS A 7 -30.05 -64.86 8.79
CA LYS A 7 -29.08 -65.71 8.08
C LYS A 7 -28.61 -65.08 6.77
N LYS A 8 -29.48 -64.30 6.10
CA LYS A 8 -29.11 -63.57 4.88
C LYS A 8 -28.18 -62.41 5.21
N GLU A 9 -28.48 -61.65 6.25
CA GLU A 9 -27.66 -60.52 6.74
C GLU A 9 -26.25 -60.99 7.15
N ALA A 10 -26.15 -62.06 7.93
CA ALA A 10 -24.86 -62.62 8.33
C ALA A 10 -24.00 -63.09 7.13
N LYS A 11 -24.62 -63.72 6.12
CA LYS A 11 -23.93 -64.11 4.88
C LYS A 11 -23.47 -62.91 4.06
N LEU A 12 -24.26 -61.83 4.02
CA LEU A 12 -23.88 -60.58 3.37
C LEU A 12 -22.70 -59.92 4.10
N LEU A 13 -22.70 -59.94 5.43
CA LEU A 13 -21.61 -59.40 6.23
C LEU A 13 -20.30 -60.18 6.04
N ASP A 14 -20.31 -61.52 6.03
CA ASP A 14 -19.11 -62.31 5.70
C ASP A 14 -18.59 -61.99 4.29
N LYS A 15 -19.49 -61.81 3.31
CA LYS A 15 -19.12 -61.41 1.95
C LYS A 15 -18.50 -60.00 1.92
N ALA A 16 -19.05 -59.06 2.69
CA ALA A 16 -18.52 -57.72 2.82
C ALA A 16 -17.13 -57.71 3.47
N ALA A 17 -16.95 -58.46 4.57
CA ALA A 17 -15.65 -58.62 5.23
C ALA A 17 -14.60 -59.29 4.33
N LYS A 18 -15.01 -60.27 3.50
CA LYS A 18 -14.13 -60.84 2.46
C LYS A 18 -13.65 -59.78 1.47
N LYS A 19 -14.57 -58.93 1.02
CA LYS A 19 -14.28 -57.88 0.05
C LYS A 19 -13.36 -56.82 0.67
N PHE A 20 -13.61 -56.45 1.92
CA PHE A 20 -12.74 -55.56 2.70
C PHE A 20 -11.32 -56.10 2.77
N LEU A 21 -11.13 -57.36 3.18
CA LEU A 21 -9.81 -58.01 3.21
C LEU A 21 -9.12 -57.99 1.86
N ASN A 22 -9.84 -58.31 0.77
CA ASN A 22 -9.24 -58.31 -0.57
C ASN A 22 -8.84 -56.90 -1.05
N TYR A 23 -9.59 -55.87 -0.66
CA TYR A 23 -9.39 -54.50 -1.15
C TYR A 23 -8.40 -53.69 -0.31
N LYS A 24 -8.15 -54.13 0.92
CA LYS A 24 -7.32 -53.41 1.90
C LYS A 24 -6.16 -54.26 2.40
N ARG A 25 -5.87 -55.38 1.75
CA ARG A 25 -4.85 -56.35 2.17
C ARG A 25 -3.46 -55.72 2.32
N ASP A 26 -3.14 -54.76 1.45
CA ASP A 26 -1.91 -53.98 1.41
C ASP A 26 -1.78 -52.99 2.57
N LEU A 27 -2.89 -52.65 3.23
CA LEU A 27 -2.96 -51.68 4.33
C LEU A 27 -3.16 -52.36 5.71
N LEU A 28 -3.24 -53.69 5.76
CA LEU A 28 -3.53 -54.46 6.97
C LEU A 28 -2.31 -55.27 7.40
N GLU A 29 -2.05 -55.31 8.70
CA GLU A 29 -1.05 -56.21 9.28
C GLU A 29 -1.53 -57.67 9.26
N ASP A 30 -0.59 -58.62 9.22
CA ASP A 30 -0.90 -60.06 9.20
C ASP A 30 -1.78 -60.48 10.40
N GLN A 31 -1.58 -59.87 11.57
CA GLN A 31 -2.39 -60.11 12.76
C GLN A 31 -3.85 -59.67 12.55
N GLN A 32 -4.08 -58.51 11.94
CA GLN A 32 -5.42 -57.98 11.67
C GLN A 32 -6.15 -58.84 10.62
N ILE A 33 -5.42 -59.29 9.59
CA ILE A 33 -5.95 -60.21 8.58
C ILE A 33 -6.35 -61.54 9.23
N ALA A 34 -5.51 -62.08 10.11
CA ALA A 34 -5.79 -63.30 10.84
C ALA A 34 -7.04 -63.14 11.74
N GLU A 35 -7.14 -62.03 12.47
CA GLU A 35 -8.28 -61.75 13.35
C GLU A 35 -9.59 -61.64 12.56
N ILE A 36 -9.62 -60.86 11.47
CA ILE A 36 -10.82 -60.72 10.63
C ILE A 36 -11.23 -62.08 10.04
N ASN A 37 -10.28 -62.91 9.58
CA ASN A 37 -10.62 -64.25 9.10
C ASN A 37 -11.19 -65.14 10.20
N SER A 38 -10.64 -65.09 11.42
CA SER A 38 -11.20 -65.81 12.57
C SER A 38 -12.65 -65.39 12.85
N ARG A 39 -12.93 -64.08 12.91
CA ARG A 39 -14.30 -63.56 13.15
C ARG A 39 -15.28 -63.95 12.05
N ARG A 40 -14.81 -64.04 10.80
CA ARG A 40 -15.61 -64.53 9.67
C ARG A 40 -15.96 -66.01 9.82
N ASP A 41 -15.03 -66.82 10.30
CA ASP A 41 -15.28 -68.24 10.53
C ASP A 41 -16.24 -68.47 11.72
N ASP A 42 -16.11 -67.70 12.80
CA ASP A 42 -17.08 -67.68 13.92
C ASP A 42 -18.50 -67.36 13.43
N LEU A 43 -18.63 -66.35 12.57
CA LEU A 43 -19.90 -65.97 11.96
C LEU A 43 -20.47 -67.09 11.07
N ARG A 44 -19.63 -67.77 10.28
CA ARG A 44 -20.08 -68.91 9.47
C ARG A 44 -20.54 -70.09 10.32
N GLN A 45 -19.82 -70.38 11.40
CA GLN A 45 -20.16 -71.48 12.32
C GLN A 45 -21.50 -71.20 13.02
N SER A 46 -21.72 -69.99 13.53
CA SER A 46 -22.98 -69.60 14.17
C SER A 46 -24.18 -69.65 13.20
N VAL A 47 -24.00 -69.24 11.94
CA VAL A 47 -25.04 -69.38 10.88
C VAL A 47 -25.39 -70.85 10.61
N LYS A 48 -24.38 -71.75 10.61
CA LYS A 48 -24.58 -73.20 10.44
C LYS A 48 -25.30 -73.82 11.64
N ALA A 49 -24.89 -73.45 12.86
CA ALA A 49 -25.48 -73.93 14.11
C ALA A 49 -26.95 -73.48 14.30
N GLY A 50 -27.39 -72.44 13.57
CA GLY A 50 -28.78 -71.99 13.61
C GLY A 50 -29.13 -71.15 14.84
N ASN A 51 -28.15 -70.80 15.67
CA ASN A 51 -28.33 -69.97 16.86
C ASN A 51 -28.35 -68.48 16.50
N LYS A 52 -29.52 -67.84 16.60
CA LYS A 52 -29.72 -66.44 16.24
C LYS A 52 -28.92 -65.47 17.12
N GLU A 53 -28.82 -65.75 18.43
CA GLU A 53 -28.13 -64.87 19.38
C GLU A 53 -26.62 -64.88 19.16
N GLN A 54 -26.04 -66.08 19.01
CA GLN A 54 -24.62 -66.22 18.67
C GLN A 54 -24.28 -65.59 17.33
N CYS A 55 -25.18 -65.70 16.35
CA CYS A 55 -24.98 -65.07 15.04
C CYS A 55 -25.02 -63.54 15.11
N ALA A 56 -25.85 -62.96 15.98
CA ALA A 56 -25.90 -61.52 16.18
C ALA A 56 -24.61 -61.00 16.84
N GLU A 57 -24.12 -61.71 17.85
CA GLU A 57 -22.88 -61.35 18.54
C GLU A 57 -21.66 -61.50 17.63
N ALA A 58 -21.54 -62.61 16.89
CA ALA A 58 -20.47 -62.80 15.91
C ALA A 58 -20.50 -61.75 14.78
N SER A 59 -21.69 -61.31 14.37
CA SER A 59 -21.84 -60.23 13.37
C SER A 59 -21.31 -58.91 13.92
N LYS A 60 -21.66 -58.57 15.16
CA LYS A 60 -21.21 -57.35 15.84
C LYS A 60 -19.68 -57.34 15.99
N GLN A 61 -19.11 -58.46 16.40
CA GLN A 61 -17.66 -58.60 16.57
C GLN A 61 -16.93 -58.47 15.23
N LEU A 62 -17.40 -59.15 14.18
CA LEU A 62 -16.80 -59.05 12.84
C LEU A 62 -16.84 -57.61 12.31
N GLN A 63 -17.96 -56.92 12.48
CA GLN A 63 -18.10 -55.53 12.06
C GLN A 63 -17.13 -54.63 12.83
N ALA A 64 -17.07 -54.75 14.15
CA ALA A 64 -16.16 -53.96 14.99
C ALA A 64 -14.69 -54.20 14.64
N THR A 65 -14.28 -55.45 14.39
CA THR A 65 -12.91 -55.77 13.96
C THR A 65 -12.61 -55.12 12.59
N CYS A 66 -13.53 -55.19 11.62
CA CYS A 66 -13.32 -54.55 10.31
C CYS A 66 -13.23 -53.01 10.41
N GLU A 67 -14.07 -52.39 11.24
CA GLU A 67 -14.09 -50.92 11.43
C GLU A 67 -12.82 -50.39 12.10
N ASN A 68 -12.24 -51.17 13.02
CA ASN A 68 -11.03 -50.78 13.75
C ASN A 68 -9.72 -51.21 13.06
N ALA A 69 -9.79 -52.00 11.99
CA ALA A 69 -8.61 -52.55 11.32
C ALA A 69 -7.81 -51.52 10.52
N LEU A 70 -8.41 -50.40 10.13
CA LEU A 70 -7.71 -49.33 9.42
C LEU A 70 -7.66 -48.06 10.29
N PRO A 71 -6.56 -47.30 10.26
CA PRO A 71 -6.55 -45.97 10.86
C PRO A 71 -7.67 -45.14 10.22
N ARG A 72 -8.49 -44.49 11.05
CA ARG A 72 -9.50 -43.55 10.55
C ARG A 72 -8.75 -42.46 9.77
N TYR A 73 -9.22 -42.17 8.55
CA TYR A 73 -8.72 -41.04 7.77
C TYR A 73 -8.75 -39.80 8.66
N GLN A 74 -7.57 -39.31 9.06
CA GLN A 74 -7.48 -38.02 9.70
C GLN A 74 -7.73 -37.03 8.57
N SER A 75 -8.95 -36.49 8.49
CA SER A 75 -9.21 -35.33 7.65
C SER A 75 -8.17 -34.29 8.03
N GLN A 76 -7.37 -33.83 7.07
CA GLN A 76 -6.51 -32.66 7.29
C GLN A 76 -7.36 -31.61 7.98
N GLY A 77 -6.85 -31.09 9.10
CA GLY A 77 -7.61 -30.13 9.89
C GLY A 77 -7.97 -28.95 9.01
N TRP A 78 -9.13 -28.32 9.24
CA TRP A 78 -9.54 -27.08 8.56
C TRP A 78 -8.40 -26.04 8.48
N VAL A 79 -7.51 -26.02 9.49
CA VAL A 79 -6.33 -25.16 9.52
C VAL A 79 -5.30 -25.50 8.42
N GLU A 80 -4.99 -26.77 8.17
CA GLU A 80 -3.96 -27.18 7.20
C GLU A 80 -4.39 -26.86 5.77
N GLU A 81 -5.64 -27.12 5.42
CA GLU A 81 -6.20 -26.79 4.10
C GLU A 81 -6.23 -25.27 3.86
N ASN A 82 -6.65 -24.48 4.86
CA ASN A 82 -6.68 -23.02 4.72
C ASN A 82 -5.28 -22.40 4.67
N LEU A 83 -4.29 -22.99 5.37
CA LEU A 83 -2.91 -22.50 5.32
C LEU A 83 -2.30 -22.70 3.93
N GLU A 84 -2.53 -23.85 3.29
CA GLU A 84 -2.07 -24.09 1.92
C GLU A 84 -2.70 -23.10 0.94
N VAL A 85 -4.03 -22.93 0.99
CA VAL A 85 -4.74 -21.98 0.13
C VAL A 85 -4.24 -20.55 0.36
N PHE A 86 -4.06 -20.14 1.61
CA PHE A 86 -3.56 -18.81 1.95
C PHE A 86 -2.13 -18.60 1.45
N PHE A 87 -1.26 -19.60 1.58
CA PHE A 87 0.09 -19.55 1.06
C PHE A 87 0.12 -19.42 -0.46
N VAL A 88 -0.64 -20.25 -1.18
CA VAL A 88 -0.76 -20.16 -2.65
C VAL A 88 -1.30 -18.79 -3.07
N ALA A 89 -2.33 -18.28 -2.38
CA ALA A 89 -2.88 -16.95 -2.66
C ALA A 89 -1.84 -15.84 -2.45
N ILE A 90 -1.02 -15.91 -1.38
CA ILE A 90 0.08 -14.98 -1.15
C ILE A 90 1.11 -15.05 -2.27
N VAL A 91 1.55 -16.25 -2.65
CA VAL A 91 2.56 -16.43 -3.71
C VAL A 91 2.06 -15.87 -5.03
N VAL A 92 0.80 -16.15 -5.39
CA VAL A 92 0.17 -15.58 -6.60
C VAL A 92 0.07 -14.06 -6.51
N ALA A 93 -0.38 -13.52 -5.38
CA ALA A 93 -0.49 -12.07 -5.18
C ALA A 93 0.88 -11.37 -5.25
N LEU A 94 1.92 -11.98 -4.66
CA LEU A 94 3.29 -11.48 -4.72
C LEU A 94 3.87 -11.58 -6.14
N GLY A 95 3.57 -12.66 -6.88
CA GLY A 95 3.96 -12.81 -8.28
C GLY A 95 3.30 -11.78 -9.19
N LEU A 96 2.00 -11.59 -9.06
CA LEU A 96 1.26 -10.52 -9.76
C LEU A 96 1.82 -9.15 -9.43
N ARG A 97 2.11 -8.88 -8.15
CA ARG A 97 2.70 -7.62 -7.69
C ARG A 97 4.11 -7.39 -8.26
N ALA A 98 4.92 -8.45 -8.32
CA ALA A 98 6.29 -8.36 -8.78
C ALA A 98 6.37 -8.08 -10.28
N TYR A 99 5.53 -8.73 -11.09
CA TYR A 99 5.69 -8.74 -12.54
C TYR A 99 4.59 -8.03 -13.33
N VAL A 100 3.35 -8.02 -12.84
CA VAL A 100 2.19 -7.64 -13.67
C VAL A 100 1.64 -6.27 -13.29
N VAL A 101 1.18 -6.12 -12.05
CA VAL A 101 0.52 -4.89 -11.58
C VAL A 101 0.92 -4.58 -10.16
N GLN A 102 1.24 -3.32 -9.88
CA GLN A 102 1.62 -2.90 -8.54
C GLN A 102 0.73 -1.75 -8.04
N PRO A 103 0.06 -1.91 -6.89
CA PRO A 103 -0.70 -0.82 -6.28
C PRO A 103 0.22 0.20 -5.63
N PHE A 104 -0.06 1.48 -5.84
CA PHE A 104 0.63 2.61 -5.21
C PHE A 104 -0.38 3.61 -4.65
N ARG A 105 -0.07 4.16 -3.48
CA ARG A 105 -0.82 5.27 -2.89
C ARG A 105 -0.07 6.56 -3.16
N ILE A 106 -0.75 7.58 -3.67
CA ILE A 106 -0.10 8.85 -4.04
C ILE A 106 0.05 9.72 -2.78
N PRO A 107 1.29 10.02 -2.34
CA PRO A 107 1.51 10.76 -1.11
C PRO A 107 1.40 12.28 -1.30
N THR A 108 1.67 12.80 -2.50
CA THR A 108 1.82 14.25 -2.77
C THR A 108 0.83 14.76 -3.81
N GLY A 109 0.45 16.03 -3.72
CA GLY A 109 -0.48 16.69 -4.65
C GLY A 109 0.15 17.18 -5.97
N SER A 110 1.32 16.66 -6.37
CA SER A 110 2.04 17.12 -7.57
C SER A 110 1.34 16.78 -8.89
N MET A 111 0.42 15.81 -8.89
CA MET A 111 -0.41 15.43 -10.02
C MET A 111 -1.82 16.01 -9.94
N GLN A 112 -2.12 16.89 -8.98
CA GLN A 112 -3.46 17.51 -8.91
C GLN A 112 -3.70 18.47 -10.08
N PRO A 113 -4.94 18.60 -10.57
CA PRO A 113 -6.13 17.85 -10.16
C PRO A 113 -6.25 16.45 -10.78
N THR A 114 -5.42 16.04 -11.75
CA THR A 114 -5.47 14.70 -12.40
C THR A 114 -5.52 13.54 -11.42
N LEU A 115 -4.67 13.58 -10.39
CA LEU A 115 -4.60 12.60 -9.33
C LEU A 115 -4.38 13.29 -7.98
N ASN A 116 -5.08 12.81 -6.96
CA ASN A 116 -5.03 13.37 -5.62
C ASN A 116 -3.95 12.73 -4.78
N GLY A 117 -3.13 13.58 -4.16
CA GLY A 117 -2.26 13.17 -3.06
C GLY A 117 -2.97 13.21 -1.72
N ILE A 118 -2.21 12.99 -0.65
CA ILE A 118 -2.72 13.18 0.71
C ILE A 118 -2.91 14.69 0.95
N VAL A 119 -4.12 15.07 1.33
CA VAL A 119 -4.50 16.46 1.59
C VAL A 119 -5.07 16.57 3.00
N ALA A 120 -4.56 17.53 3.78
CA ALA A 120 -5.19 17.95 5.01
C ALA A 120 -6.01 19.21 4.77
N THR A 121 -7.25 19.22 5.23
CA THR A 121 -8.18 20.34 5.13
C THR A 121 -8.60 20.74 6.53
N PRO A 122 -8.16 21.90 7.06
CA PRO A 122 -8.57 22.36 8.38
C PRO A 122 -10.07 22.68 8.39
N LEU A 123 -10.72 22.44 9.52
CA LEU A 123 -12.08 22.88 9.80
C LEU A 123 -12.07 24.05 10.78
N PRO A 124 -13.01 25.01 10.66
CA PRO A 124 -13.18 26.06 11.66
C PRO A 124 -13.48 25.48 13.05
N ASP A 125 -12.98 26.15 14.09
CA ASP A 125 -13.24 25.79 15.48
C ASP A 125 -14.75 25.88 15.81
N GLY A 126 -15.23 24.96 16.65
CA GLY A 126 -16.64 24.87 17.03
C GLY A 126 -17.53 24.03 16.11
N ASN A 127 -16.97 23.42 15.06
CA ASN A 127 -17.69 22.43 14.25
C ASN A 127 -17.58 21.04 14.90
N ASP A 128 -18.69 20.54 15.43
CA ASP A 128 -18.80 19.15 15.92
C ASP A 128 -18.72 18.22 14.70
N GLY A 129 -17.50 17.82 14.34
CA GLY A 129 -17.26 16.98 13.18
C GLY A 129 -18.16 15.73 13.09
N PRO A 130 -18.20 15.07 11.94
CA PRO A 130 -19.26 14.12 11.60
C PRO A 130 -19.40 12.98 12.61
N SER A 131 -20.63 12.48 12.74
CA SER A 131 -20.95 11.32 13.59
C SER A 131 -20.17 10.07 13.16
N PHE A 132 -20.01 9.11 14.07
CA PHE A 132 -19.22 7.90 13.81
C PHE A 132 -19.65 7.14 12.53
N PRO A 133 -20.94 6.91 12.24
CA PRO A 133 -21.35 6.24 11.00
C PRO A 133 -20.94 7.03 9.75
N ILE A 134 -21.07 8.35 9.77
CA ILE A 134 -20.68 9.22 8.65
C ILE A 134 -19.17 9.16 8.44
N ARG A 135 -18.38 9.18 9.52
CA ARG A 135 -16.91 9.01 9.44
C ARG A 135 -16.53 7.68 8.80
N MET A 136 -17.20 6.58 9.16
CA MET A 136 -16.91 5.27 8.58
C MET A 136 -17.28 5.23 7.09
N ALA A 137 -18.43 5.81 6.71
CA ALA A 137 -18.84 5.91 5.31
C ALA A 137 -17.87 6.77 4.50
N GLN A 138 -17.48 7.94 5.01
CA GLN A 138 -16.49 8.84 4.38
C GLN A 138 -15.12 8.17 4.24
N LYS A 139 -14.69 7.42 5.26
CA LYS A 139 -13.44 6.66 5.20
C LYS A 139 -13.50 5.58 4.12
N ALA A 140 -14.61 4.85 3.98
CA ALA A 140 -14.73 3.79 2.99
C ALA A 140 -14.87 4.32 1.55
N THR A 141 -15.62 5.40 1.35
CA THR A 141 -15.99 5.90 0.01
C THR A 141 -15.06 6.96 -0.54
N HIS A 142 -14.59 7.87 0.33
CA HIS A 142 -13.76 9.04 -0.05
C HIS A 142 -12.33 8.94 0.50
N GLY A 143 -12.04 7.95 1.34
CA GLY A 143 -10.75 7.88 2.02
C GLY A 143 -10.52 9.03 2.98
N ARG A 144 -11.59 9.67 3.44
CA ARG A 144 -11.56 10.83 4.31
C ARG A 144 -11.57 10.41 5.77
N THR A 145 -10.58 10.87 6.52
CA THR A 145 -10.47 10.65 7.96
C THR A 145 -10.62 11.97 8.69
N TYR A 146 -11.60 12.06 9.60
CA TYR A 146 -11.72 13.20 10.49
C TYR A 146 -10.66 13.14 11.60
N VAL A 147 -10.04 14.27 11.90
CA VAL A 147 -9.03 14.44 12.93
C VAL A 147 -9.43 15.61 13.83
N ASN A 148 -9.45 15.36 15.14
CA ASN A 148 -9.51 16.39 16.16
C ASN A 148 -8.45 16.04 17.22
N LEU A 149 -7.35 16.77 17.18
CA LEU A 149 -6.18 16.57 18.01
C LEU A 149 -5.93 17.85 18.80
N VAL A 150 -6.21 17.81 20.09
CA VAL A 150 -6.11 18.92 21.04
C VAL A 150 -5.29 18.45 22.24
N THR A 151 -4.45 19.33 22.80
CA THR A 151 -3.68 19.01 24.01
C THR A 151 -4.59 18.92 25.23
N ASP A 152 -4.40 17.88 26.04
CA ASP A 152 -5.12 17.67 27.31
C ASP A 152 -4.54 18.51 28.46
N SER A 153 -3.24 18.81 28.37
CA SER A 153 -2.41 19.44 29.38
C SER A 153 -1.30 20.26 28.69
N ALA A 154 -0.52 21.02 29.47
CA ALA A 154 0.63 21.73 28.92
C ALA A 154 1.68 20.72 28.43
N LYS A 155 2.16 20.90 27.20
CA LYS A 155 3.09 19.96 26.55
C LYS A 155 4.23 20.71 25.88
N THR A 156 5.48 20.32 26.16
CA THR A 156 6.65 20.89 25.48
C THR A 156 7.25 19.88 24.52
N LEU A 157 7.56 20.30 23.30
CA LEU A 157 8.18 19.42 22.29
C LEU A 157 9.50 18.81 22.79
N ARG A 158 9.74 17.55 22.44
CA ARG A 158 11.04 16.90 22.66
C ARG A 158 12.13 17.66 21.92
N GLN A 159 13.29 17.82 22.57
CA GLN A 159 14.41 18.57 22.00
C GLN A 159 14.85 18.08 20.62
N ASN A 160 15.11 16.78 20.47
CA ASN A 160 15.66 16.22 19.23
C ASN A 160 14.55 15.63 18.36
N ASN A 161 14.36 16.20 17.16
CA ASN A 161 13.45 15.71 16.12
C ASN A 161 12.07 15.30 16.68
N PRO A 162 11.28 16.25 17.23
CA PRO A 162 10.06 15.93 17.97
C PRO A 162 8.96 15.32 17.11
N ILE A 163 8.94 15.59 15.80
CA ILE A 163 7.87 15.13 14.91
C ILE A 163 8.41 14.05 13.97
N VAL A 164 7.99 12.81 14.20
CA VAL A 164 8.51 11.64 13.49
C VAL A 164 7.41 10.98 12.68
N GLU A 165 7.67 10.77 11.39
CA GLU A 165 6.80 9.98 10.52
C GLU A 165 7.19 8.51 10.55
N THR A 166 6.21 7.61 10.55
CA THR A 166 6.41 6.16 10.43
C THR A 166 5.39 5.60 9.47
N THR A 167 5.83 4.71 8.58
CA THR A 167 4.93 4.00 7.66
C THR A 167 4.78 2.56 8.10
N VAL A 168 3.54 2.14 8.37
CA VAL A 168 3.21 0.76 8.75
C VAL A 168 2.70 0.02 7.52
N PHE A 169 3.19 -1.21 7.30
CA PHE A 169 2.85 -2.07 6.15
C PHE A 169 3.03 -1.42 4.77
N HIS A 170 3.83 -0.35 4.63
CA HIS A 170 4.00 0.45 3.40
C HIS A 170 2.76 1.26 2.95
N PHE A 171 1.63 1.19 3.65
CA PHE A 171 0.37 1.82 3.22
C PHE A 171 -0.20 2.83 4.22
N PHE A 172 0.14 2.69 5.50
CA PHE A 172 -0.43 3.52 6.57
C PHE A 172 0.65 4.41 7.16
N THR A 173 0.74 5.62 6.62
CA THR A 173 1.61 6.67 7.16
C THR A 173 0.97 7.27 8.41
N ARG A 174 1.76 7.36 9.48
CA ARG A 174 1.35 7.95 10.75
C ARG A 174 2.46 8.83 11.28
N THR A 175 2.10 10.00 11.80
CA THR A 175 3.03 10.93 12.41
C THR A 175 2.86 10.92 13.93
N TYR A 176 3.98 10.98 14.64
CA TYR A 176 4.03 11.04 16.09
C TYR A 176 4.68 12.35 16.51
N ILE A 177 4.05 13.04 17.46
CA ILE A 177 4.59 14.23 18.11
C ILE A 177 5.10 13.77 19.48
N HIS A 178 6.40 13.87 19.69
CA HIS A 178 7.07 13.49 20.93
C HIS A 178 7.28 14.72 21.81
N PHE A 179 6.97 14.57 23.10
CA PHE A 179 7.11 15.62 24.10
C PHE A 179 8.26 15.32 25.07
N SER A 180 8.72 16.35 25.78
CA SER A 180 9.83 16.27 26.74
C SER A 180 9.53 15.38 27.95
N ASP A 181 8.26 15.25 28.33
CA ASP A 181 7.77 14.35 29.40
C ASP A 181 7.75 12.86 29.00
N GLY A 182 8.20 12.53 27.78
CA GLY A 182 8.19 11.17 27.23
C GLY A 182 6.84 10.74 26.64
N SER A 183 5.78 11.54 26.81
CA SER A 183 4.50 11.28 26.17
C SER A 183 4.56 11.54 24.66
N LYS A 184 3.59 10.98 23.93
CA LYS A 184 3.45 11.20 22.49
C LYS A 184 2.00 11.30 22.07
N MET A 185 1.73 12.16 21.10
CA MET A 185 0.44 12.24 20.41
C MET A 185 0.60 11.69 19.00
N SER A 186 -0.50 11.19 18.42
CA SER A 186 -0.45 10.57 17.10
C SER A 186 -1.45 11.18 16.13
N PHE A 187 -0.97 11.39 14.92
CA PHE A 187 -1.68 12.00 13.81
C PHE A 187 -1.78 10.99 12.65
N PRO A 188 -3.00 10.72 12.13
CA PRO A 188 -3.23 9.68 11.11
C PRO A 188 -2.94 10.20 9.69
N GLY A 189 -1.73 10.70 9.46
CA GLY A 189 -1.28 11.20 8.17
C GLY A 189 0.22 11.49 8.12
N PRO A 190 0.73 11.93 6.96
CA PRO A 190 2.12 12.29 6.78
C PRO A 190 2.47 13.57 7.52
N LYS A 191 3.75 13.70 7.88
CA LYS A 191 4.27 14.84 8.63
C LYS A 191 3.99 16.15 7.93
N ALA A 192 4.14 16.19 6.61
CA ALA A 192 3.85 17.37 5.79
C ALA A 192 2.42 17.91 6.00
N ALA A 193 1.42 17.02 6.06
CA ALA A 193 0.02 17.42 6.26
C ALA A 193 -0.25 18.04 7.66
N LEU A 194 0.55 17.65 8.65
CA LEU A 194 0.50 18.21 10.00
C LEU A 194 1.26 19.55 10.08
N ILE A 195 2.50 19.57 9.60
CA ILE A 195 3.41 20.71 9.85
C ILE A 195 3.18 21.88 8.91
N SER A 196 2.87 21.61 7.64
CA SER A 196 2.78 22.64 6.62
C SER A 196 1.40 23.30 6.61
N GLN A 197 1.35 24.55 6.19
CA GLN A 197 0.15 25.22 5.74
C GLN A 197 0.46 25.78 4.35
N GLY A 198 -0.08 25.15 3.31
CA GLY A 198 0.08 25.56 1.93
C GLY A 198 -0.54 26.94 1.69
N GLN A 199 -0.09 27.63 0.64
CA GLN A 199 -0.69 28.90 0.21
C GLN A 199 -2.16 28.78 -0.19
N ASP A 200 -2.61 27.55 -0.50
CA ASP A 200 -4.01 27.20 -0.79
C ASP A 200 -4.84 26.88 0.47
N GLY A 201 -4.30 27.12 1.67
CA GLY A 201 -4.99 26.91 2.94
C GLY A 201 -5.06 25.44 3.40
N LYS A 202 -4.42 24.52 2.66
CA LYS A 202 -4.33 23.10 3.05
C LYS A 202 -3.22 22.86 4.06
N GLY A 203 -3.35 21.82 4.87
CA GLY A 203 -2.44 21.51 5.97
C GLY A 203 -2.86 22.16 7.29
N PHE A 204 -2.45 21.56 8.40
CA PHE A 204 -2.84 22.03 9.74
C PHE A 204 -1.93 23.13 10.30
N GLY A 205 -0.78 23.40 9.67
CA GLY A 205 0.08 24.52 10.05
C GLY A 205 0.74 24.38 11.43
N PHE A 206 0.87 23.17 11.96
CA PHE A 206 1.38 22.96 13.32
C PHE A 206 2.78 23.52 13.55
N ALA A 207 3.65 23.51 12.53
CA ALA A 207 4.98 24.10 12.65
C ALA A 207 4.93 25.61 12.89
N LYS A 208 3.96 26.32 12.29
CA LYS A 208 3.75 27.74 12.53
C LYS A 208 3.27 27.98 13.96
N THR A 209 2.37 27.15 14.48
CA THR A 209 1.91 27.19 15.87
C THR A 209 3.07 27.06 16.87
N CYS A 210 4.07 26.24 16.54
CA CYS A 210 5.27 26.05 17.37
C CYS A 210 6.43 27.03 17.05
N GLY A 211 6.22 28.00 16.17
CA GLY A 211 7.26 28.97 15.79
C GLY A 211 8.47 28.32 15.12
N LEU A 212 8.26 27.36 14.21
CA LEU A 212 9.36 26.75 13.46
C LEU A 212 10.03 27.78 12.54
N ILE A 213 11.33 27.97 12.73
CA ILE A 213 12.18 28.76 11.83
C ILE A 213 13.13 27.80 11.10
N PRO A 214 13.07 27.70 9.76
CA PRO A 214 13.99 26.88 8.99
C PRO A 214 15.44 27.38 9.15
N SER A 215 16.40 26.46 9.23
CA SER A 215 17.81 26.82 9.41
C SER A 215 18.36 27.67 8.27
N GLY A 216 17.86 27.49 7.04
CA GLY A 216 18.24 28.31 5.89
C GLY A 216 17.78 29.76 5.96
N ALA A 217 16.89 30.12 6.89
CA ALA A 217 16.45 31.49 7.14
C ALA A 217 17.25 32.19 8.26
N LEU A 218 18.16 31.47 8.92
CA LEU A 218 18.97 31.97 10.03
C LEU A 218 20.40 32.26 9.56
N SER A 219 21.02 33.31 10.11
CA SER A 219 22.46 33.53 9.97
C SER A 219 23.25 32.48 10.79
N GLU A 220 24.52 32.28 10.46
CA GLU A 220 25.42 31.38 11.23
C GLU A 220 25.47 31.72 12.72
N GLU A 221 25.44 33.01 13.06
CA GLU A 221 25.40 33.45 14.46
C GLU A 221 24.09 33.04 15.15
N GLN A 222 22.95 33.25 14.49
CA GLN A 222 21.64 32.85 14.99
C GLN A 222 21.51 31.33 15.14
N LEU A 223 22.08 30.55 14.21
CA LEU A 223 22.13 29.09 14.29
C LEU A 223 22.92 28.63 15.52
N ASN A 224 24.09 29.22 15.76
CA ASN A 224 24.91 28.87 16.93
C ASN A 224 24.22 29.25 18.25
N GLN A 225 23.55 30.41 18.30
CA GLN A 225 22.73 30.81 19.46
C GLN A 225 21.54 29.85 19.68
N ALA A 226 20.85 29.43 18.61
CA ALA A 226 19.74 28.48 18.70
C ALA A 226 20.20 27.11 19.24
N ARG A 227 21.37 26.63 18.80
CA ARG A 227 21.99 25.41 19.34
C ARG A 227 22.35 25.54 20.82
N GLN A 228 22.94 26.66 21.22
CA GLN A 228 23.34 26.91 22.61
C GLN A 228 22.14 27.06 23.55
N SER A 229 21.04 27.63 23.08
CA SER A 229 19.81 27.78 23.87
C SER A 229 19.04 26.48 24.07
N GLY A 230 19.44 25.40 23.37
CA GLY A 230 18.84 24.07 23.54
C GLY A 230 17.40 23.98 23.01
N LEU A 231 17.00 24.88 22.10
CA LEU A 231 15.68 24.85 21.48
C LEU A 231 15.42 23.50 20.79
N PRO A 232 14.18 22.98 20.84
CA PRO A 232 13.81 21.82 20.05
C PRO A 232 14.02 22.08 18.55
N PHE A 233 14.49 21.06 17.82
CA PHE A 233 14.84 21.20 16.42
C PHE A 233 14.43 19.99 15.57
N GLU A 234 14.29 20.24 14.27
CA GLU A 234 14.06 19.26 13.23
C GLU A 234 15.37 18.72 12.64
N GLY A 235 15.40 17.44 12.26
CA GLY A 235 16.59 16.82 11.66
C GLY A 235 17.56 16.22 12.68
N ALA A 236 18.84 16.17 12.33
CA ALA A 236 19.89 15.55 13.15
C ALA A 236 20.77 16.62 13.83
N PRO A 237 21.34 16.35 15.02
CA PRO A 237 22.30 17.25 15.64
C PRO A 237 23.44 17.61 14.68
N GLY A 238 23.76 18.90 14.53
CA GLY A 238 24.75 19.42 13.60
C GLY A 238 24.30 19.55 12.15
N ASN A 239 23.11 19.06 11.81
CA ASN A 239 22.45 19.23 10.51
C ASN A 239 20.96 19.49 10.73
N GLU A 240 20.66 20.48 11.57
CA GLU A 240 19.31 20.85 11.93
C GLU A 240 18.60 21.50 10.74
N ALA A 241 17.39 21.05 10.45
CA ALA A 241 16.55 21.61 9.39
C ALA A 241 15.80 22.88 9.83
N GLY A 242 15.59 23.07 11.13
CA GLY A 242 14.98 24.25 11.73
C GLY A 242 14.76 24.12 13.23
N PHE A 243 14.44 25.22 13.91
CA PHE A 243 14.28 25.32 15.37
C PHE A 243 12.88 25.81 15.74
N TYR A 244 12.29 25.26 16.80
CA TYR A 244 10.99 25.66 17.33
C TYR A 244 11.15 26.73 18.41
N THR A 245 10.79 27.98 18.12
CA THR A 245 10.92 29.09 19.08
C THR A 245 9.78 29.16 20.10
N SER A 246 8.66 28.47 19.84
CA SER A 246 7.51 28.38 20.75
C SER A 246 7.14 26.92 21.01
N PRO A 247 8.03 26.14 21.66
CA PRO A 247 7.89 24.69 21.75
C PRO A 247 6.87 24.21 22.79
N THR A 248 6.36 25.10 23.65
CA THR A 248 5.41 24.76 24.72
C THR A 248 4.00 25.12 24.30
N LEU A 249 3.15 24.10 24.22
CA LEU A 249 1.72 24.19 23.97
C LEU A 249 0.97 24.29 25.30
N ALA A 250 0.06 25.25 25.40
CA ALA A 250 -0.85 25.35 26.54
C ALA A 250 -1.87 24.19 26.52
N PRO A 251 -2.54 23.88 27.64
CA PRO A 251 -3.71 23.01 27.62
C PRO A 251 -4.77 23.52 26.63
N ASN A 252 -5.53 22.61 26.02
CA ASN A 252 -6.57 22.92 25.03
C ASN A 252 -6.07 23.62 23.75
N THR A 253 -4.79 23.45 23.41
CA THR A 253 -4.25 23.93 22.13
C THR A 253 -4.63 22.95 21.01
N THR A 254 -5.30 23.44 19.97
CA THR A 254 -5.59 22.67 18.76
C THR A 254 -4.32 22.43 17.95
N ILE A 255 -3.95 21.15 17.80
CA ILE A 255 -2.83 20.71 16.97
C ILE A 255 -3.30 20.46 15.53
N ALA A 256 -4.44 19.77 15.38
CA ALA A 256 -5.03 19.48 14.09
C ALA A 256 -6.54 19.27 14.24
N HIS A 257 -7.34 20.07 13.55
CA HIS A 257 -8.79 19.94 13.53
C HIS A 257 -9.30 20.05 12.10
N GLY A 258 -9.84 18.95 11.56
CA GLY A 258 -10.28 18.89 10.17
C GLY A 258 -10.30 17.49 9.56
N TYR A 259 -10.04 17.42 8.26
CA TYR A 259 -10.03 16.19 7.49
C TYR A 259 -8.66 15.88 6.89
N ILE A 260 -8.38 14.59 6.75
CA ILE A 260 -7.28 14.07 5.93
C ILE A 260 -7.90 13.21 4.85
N ASP A 261 -7.76 13.67 3.60
CA ASP A 261 -8.02 12.88 2.42
C ASP A 261 -6.75 12.14 2.06
N SER A 262 -6.90 10.84 1.85
CA SER A 262 -5.77 9.92 1.94
C SER A 262 -5.05 9.66 0.61
N GLY A 263 -5.37 10.42 -0.43
CA GLY A 263 -4.83 10.28 -1.79
C GLY A 263 -5.40 9.09 -2.56
N ASP A 264 -5.17 9.10 -3.87
CA ASP A 264 -5.60 8.05 -4.78
C ASP A 264 -4.70 6.82 -4.64
N LEU A 265 -5.35 5.65 -4.59
CA LEU A 265 -4.74 4.33 -4.73
C LEU A 265 -4.84 3.94 -6.20
N ILE A 266 -3.70 3.86 -6.87
CA ILE A 266 -3.60 3.57 -8.29
C ILE A 266 -2.99 2.19 -8.53
N LEU A 267 -3.29 1.60 -9.68
CA LEU A 267 -2.58 0.46 -10.24
C LEU A 267 -1.61 0.93 -11.31
N VAL A 268 -0.38 0.43 -11.23
CA VAL A 268 0.63 0.60 -12.27
C VAL A 268 0.76 -0.72 -13.03
N ASP A 269 0.63 -0.65 -14.34
CA ASP A 269 0.86 -1.78 -15.24
C ASP A 269 2.36 -1.90 -15.51
N LYS A 270 2.98 -2.99 -15.05
CA LYS A 270 4.42 -3.23 -15.22
C LYS A 270 4.75 -3.99 -16.51
N MET A 271 3.75 -4.50 -17.22
CA MET A 271 3.94 -5.29 -18.44
C MET A 271 3.93 -4.44 -19.70
N SER A 272 3.08 -3.41 -19.77
CA SER A 272 2.90 -2.61 -20.99
C SER A 272 4.21 -2.17 -21.63
N TYR A 273 5.15 -1.61 -20.86
CA TYR A 273 6.41 -1.09 -21.40
C TYR A 273 7.43 -2.16 -21.84
N HIS A 274 7.17 -3.44 -21.59
CA HIS A 274 7.95 -4.53 -22.18
C HIS A 274 7.56 -4.79 -23.65
N PHE A 275 6.36 -4.39 -24.07
CA PHE A 275 5.83 -4.66 -25.41
C PHE A 275 5.66 -3.40 -26.27
N ARG A 276 5.66 -2.22 -25.66
CA ARG A 276 5.61 -0.93 -26.36
C ARG A 276 6.50 0.09 -25.68
N ARG A 277 6.90 1.12 -26.43
CA ARG A 277 7.60 2.26 -25.85
C ARG A 277 6.61 3.17 -25.08
N PRO A 278 7.09 3.87 -24.04
CA PRO A 278 6.32 4.95 -23.41
C PRO A 278 5.97 6.04 -24.43
N SER A 279 4.78 6.59 -24.31
CA SER A 279 4.25 7.63 -25.19
C SER A 279 4.08 8.94 -24.43
N ARG A 280 4.25 10.07 -25.12
CA ARG A 280 4.04 11.40 -24.53
C ARG A 280 2.62 11.52 -23.97
N GLY A 281 2.49 12.30 -22.90
CA GLY A 281 1.23 12.56 -22.23
C GLY A 281 0.81 11.48 -21.25
N GLU A 282 1.39 10.27 -21.29
CA GLU A 282 1.04 9.20 -20.34
C GLU A 282 1.41 9.59 -18.90
N VAL A 283 0.56 9.23 -17.94
CA VAL A 283 0.94 9.25 -16.52
C VAL A 283 1.74 7.98 -16.23
N PHE A 284 2.97 8.13 -15.74
CA PHE A 284 3.87 7.01 -15.54
C PHE A 284 4.54 7.05 -14.18
N VAL A 285 4.92 5.86 -13.71
CA VAL A 285 5.65 5.66 -12.46
C VAL A 285 7.07 5.24 -12.76
N PHE A 286 8.00 5.81 -12.00
CA PHE A 286 9.42 5.49 -12.07
C PHE A 286 10.01 5.46 -10.67
N ASP A 287 11.06 4.66 -10.51
CA ASP A 287 11.86 4.61 -9.30
C ASP A 287 12.92 5.72 -9.30
N THR A 288 13.23 6.26 -8.13
CA THR A 288 14.12 7.43 -7.97
C THR A 288 15.59 7.07 -7.72
N ARG A 289 15.97 5.78 -7.77
CA ARG A 289 17.37 5.37 -7.61
C ARG A 289 18.23 6.06 -8.66
N ASN A 290 19.43 6.48 -8.27
CA ASN A 290 20.40 7.17 -9.12
C ASN A 290 20.00 8.58 -9.60
N ILE A 291 18.87 9.14 -9.15
CA ILE A 291 18.55 10.55 -9.36
C ILE A 291 19.09 11.37 -8.17
N GLN A 292 20.40 11.64 -8.19
CA GLN A 292 21.16 12.17 -7.05
C GLN A 292 20.52 13.41 -6.41
N ARG A 293 19.94 14.30 -7.23
CA ARG A 293 19.35 15.54 -6.73
C ARG A 293 18.17 15.29 -5.80
N ILE A 294 17.29 14.34 -6.11
CA ILE A 294 16.16 13.94 -5.24
C ILE A 294 16.67 13.48 -3.86
N HIS A 295 17.69 12.62 -3.85
CA HIS A 295 18.28 12.10 -2.60
C HIS A 295 19.01 13.18 -1.80
N SER A 296 19.72 14.08 -2.49
CA SER A 296 20.44 15.18 -1.83
C SER A 296 19.49 16.21 -1.21
N GLU A 297 18.38 16.54 -1.88
CA GLU A 297 17.37 17.47 -1.38
C GLU A 297 16.61 16.86 -0.20
N ALA A 298 16.22 15.59 -0.28
CA ALA A 298 15.61 14.89 0.85
C ALA A 298 16.52 14.89 2.09
N ARG A 299 17.83 14.57 1.90
CA ARG A 299 18.82 14.59 2.99
C ARG A 299 18.98 15.99 3.60
N LYS A 300 19.06 17.03 2.78
CA LYS A 300 19.13 18.43 3.25
C LYS A 300 17.88 18.83 4.02
N ALA A 301 16.71 18.34 3.62
CA ALA A 301 15.45 18.56 4.32
C ALA A 301 15.27 17.68 5.57
N GLY A 302 16.23 16.82 5.92
CA GLY A 302 16.10 15.88 7.03
C GLY A 302 15.03 14.80 6.81
N THR A 303 14.72 14.50 5.55
CA THR A 303 13.69 13.53 5.14
C THR A 303 14.29 12.37 4.33
N VAL A 304 13.51 11.32 4.15
CA VAL A 304 13.88 10.19 3.28
C VAL A 304 13.31 10.44 1.88
N ALA A 305 14.14 10.27 0.85
CA ALA A 305 13.68 10.38 -0.53
C ALA A 305 12.63 9.31 -0.83
N GLY A 306 11.53 9.69 -1.47
CA GLY A 306 10.53 8.73 -1.92
C GLY A 306 11.15 7.80 -2.97
N SER A 307 10.92 6.49 -2.83
CA SER A 307 11.51 5.50 -3.74
C SER A 307 10.86 5.50 -5.12
N HIS A 308 9.59 5.91 -5.22
CA HIS A 308 8.81 5.89 -6.47
C HIS A 308 8.06 7.20 -6.65
N TYR A 309 8.13 7.76 -7.85
CA TYR A 309 7.47 9.01 -8.21
C TYR A 309 6.52 8.76 -9.38
N ILE A 310 5.41 9.49 -9.39
CA ILE A 310 4.42 9.53 -10.46
C ILE A 310 4.39 10.92 -11.07
N LYS A 311 4.45 11.00 -12.40
CA LYS A 311 4.46 12.23 -13.19
C LYS A 311 3.80 12.00 -14.55
N ARG A 312 3.51 13.09 -15.27
CA ARG A 312 3.18 13.03 -16.69
C ARG A 312 4.47 12.96 -17.52
N LEU A 313 4.49 12.06 -18.50
CA LEU A 313 5.60 11.87 -19.42
C LEU A 313 5.58 12.98 -20.46
N ALA A 314 6.38 14.03 -20.24
CA ALA A 314 6.40 15.23 -21.06
C ALA A 314 7.24 15.07 -22.33
N ALA A 315 8.36 14.34 -22.26
CA ALA A 315 9.26 14.14 -23.40
C ALA A 315 9.79 12.71 -23.42
N VAL A 316 9.86 12.12 -24.61
CA VAL A 316 10.46 10.80 -24.88
C VAL A 316 11.84 10.97 -25.54
N PRO A 317 12.64 9.91 -25.71
CA PRO A 317 14.01 10.03 -26.22
C PRO A 317 14.04 10.72 -27.59
N GLY A 318 14.90 11.73 -27.72
CA GLY A 318 15.04 12.58 -28.90
C GLY A 318 14.27 13.90 -28.83
N ASP A 319 13.35 14.06 -27.88
CA ASP A 319 12.51 15.26 -27.79
C ASP A 319 13.20 16.45 -27.14
N SER A 320 12.90 17.64 -27.65
CA SER A 320 13.23 18.92 -27.06
C SER A 320 11.98 19.59 -26.49
N LEU A 321 11.98 19.83 -25.19
CA LEU A 321 10.89 20.46 -24.44
C LEU A 321 11.16 21.95 -24.24
N GLN A 322 10.13 22.77 -24.35
CA GLN A 322 10.16 24.19 -24.01
C GLN A 322 8.83 24.60 -23.37
N ILE A 323 8.85 25.57 -22.46
CA ILE A 323 7.64 26.21 -21.94
C ILE A 323 7.67 27.68 -22.36
N LYS A 324 6.60 28.16 -23.01
CA LYS A 324 6.43 29.58 -23.37
C LYS A 324 5.16 30.09 -22.73
N GLY A 325 5.26 31.09 -21.85
CA GLY A 325 4.12 31.47 -21.01
C GLY A 325 3.76 30.32 -20.08
N LEU A 326 2.60 29.68 -20.32
CA LEU A 326 2.14 28.51 -19.58
C LEU A 326 1.94 27.27 -20.48
N ASP A 327 2.28 27.40 -21.75
CA ASP A 327 2.08 26.38 -22.78
C ASP A 327 3.35 25.55 -22.98
N LEU A 328 3.15 24.25 -23.14
CA LEU A 328 4.18 23.26 -23.40
C LEU A 328 4.39 23.09 -24.90
N TYR A 329 5.65 23.18 -25.34
CA TYR A 329 6.07 22.94 -26.70
C TYR A 329 7.02 21.75 -26.76
N ILE A 330 6.83 20.89 -27.74
CA ILE A 330 7.66 19.71 -27.99
C ILE A 330 8.18 19.81 -29.42
N ASN A 331 9.50 19.81 -29.59
CA ASN A 331 10.17 19.94 -30.89
C ASN A 331 9.75 21.20 -31.67
N GLY A 332 9.44 22.29 -30.94
CA GLY A 332 9.03 23.57 -31.51
C GLY A 332 7.52 23.77 -31.71
N GLU A 333 6.74 22.68 -31.67
CA GLU A 333 5.29 22.69 -31.88
C GLU A 333 4.53 22.67 -30.55
N LEU A 334 3.33 23.25 -30.50
CA LEU A 334 2.46 23.21 -29.33
C LEU A 334 2.05 21.76 -29.04
N ALA A 335 2.21 21.31 -27.80
CA ALA A 335 1.92 19.93 -27.42
C ALA A 335 0.40 19.65 -27.51
N GLU A 336 0.03 18.53 -28.14
CA GLU A 336 -1.37 18.27 -28.50
C GLU A 336 -2.02 17.12 -27.74
N GLU A 337 -1.23 16.34 -27.02
CA GLU A 337 -1.67 15.17 -26.29
C GLU A 337 -2.71 15.57 -25.22
N PRO A 338 -3.79 14.79 -25.02
CA PRO A 338 -4.93 15.20 -24.19
C PRO A 338 -4.55 15.67 -22.78
N GLY A 339 -3.61 14.98 -22.14
CA GLY A 339 -3.12 15.34 -20.80
C GLY A 339 -2.44 16.71 -20.75
N PHE A 340 -1.68 17.07 -21.79
CA PHE A 340 -1.06 18.39 -21.88
C PHE A 340 -2.10 19.46 -22.15
N LYS A 341 -3.02 19.23 -23.09
CA LYS A 341 -4.14 20.15 -23.37
C LYS A 341 -4.95 20.44 -22.11
N GLN A 342 -5.20 19.43 -21.29
CA GLN A 342 -5.91 19.59 -20.03
C GLN A 342 -5.13 20.47 -19.05
N VAL A 343 -3.82 20.25 -18.88
CA VAL A 343 -2.99 21.07 -17.99
C VAL A 343 -2.89 22.52 -18.48
N MET A 344 -2.72 22.73 -19.79
CA MET A 344 -2.61 24.05 -20.40
C MET A 344 -3.93 24.83 -20.47
N SER A 345 -5.08 24.15 -20.32
CA SER A 345 -6.41 24.79 -20.33
C SER A 345 -6.57 25.86 -19.25
N GLN A 346 -5.89 25.70 -18.11
CA GLN A 346 -6.04 26.53 -16.92
C GLN A 346 -7.45 26.52 -16.30
N ASP A 347 -8.26 25.53 -16.67
CA ASP A 347 -9.60 25.29 -16.13
C ASP A 347 -9.57 24.18 -15.07
N ASP A 348 -10.66 23.99 -14.33
CA ASP A 348 -10.86 22.88 -13.36
C ASP A 348 -9.72 22.70 -12.34
N GLY A 349 -9.02 23.79 -12.01
CA GLY A 349 -7.91 23.81 -11.06
C GLY A 349 -6.52 23.55 -11.66
N TYR A 350 -6.42 23.31 -12.97
CA TYR A 350 -5.14 23.38 -13.68
C TYR A 350 -4.65 24.83 -13.81
N ARG A 351 -3.33 25.01 -13.97
CA ARG A 351 -2.70 26.34 -14.05
C ARG A 351 -1.69 26.46 -15.19
N GLY A 352 -1.65 25.49 -16.10
CA GLY A 352 -0.60 25.37 -17.11
C GLY A 352 0.76 24.98 -16.52
N TYR A 353 1.78 25.01 -17.38
CA TYR A 353 3.13 24.62 -17.02
C TYR A 353 3.97 25.84 -16.62
N GLU A 354 4.50 25.85 -15.39
CA GLU A 354 5.34 26.95 -14.90
C GLU A 354 6.77 26.87 -15.51
N PRO A 355 7.25 27.92 -16.21
CA PRO A 355 8.59 27.98 -16.77
C PRO A 355 9.61 28.30 -15.69
N ARG A 356 10.21 27.27 -15.09
CA ARG A 356 11.19 27.42 -14.00
C ARG A 356 12.37 26.48 -14.16
N GLU A 357 13.44 26.80 -13.44
CA GLU A 357 14.69 26.02 -13.44
C GLU A 357 15.19 25.81 -14.89
N ARG A 358 15.36 24.56 -15.34
CA ARG A 358 15.82 24.19 -16.70
C ARG A 358 14.93 24.67 -17.85
N LEU A 359 13.70 25.08 -17.55
CA LEU A 359 12.74 25.59 -18.52
C LEU A 359 12.41 27.06 -18.28
N SER A 360 13.18 27.75 -17.41
CA SER A 360 13.04 29.20 -17.22
C SER A 360 13.51 29.97 -18.45
N GLY A 361 12.94 31.16 -18.67
CA GLY A 361 13.39 32.06 -19.75
C GLY A 361 13.33 31.45 -21.15
N ASN A 362 12.33 30.60 -21.43
CA ASN A 362 12.18 29.86 -22.69
C ASN A 362 13.38 28.96 -23.04
N GLN A 363 14.10 28.44 -22.05
CA GLN A 363 15.16 27.45 -22.31
C GLN A 363 14.59 26.14 -22.88
N ILE A 364 15.41 25.47 -23.70
CA ILE A 364 15.11 24.16 -24.26
C ILE A 364 15.75 23.09 -23.38
N PHE A 365 14.97 22.06 -23.02
CA PHE A 365 15.43 20.91 -22.28
C PHE A 365 15.18 19.62 -23.06
N THR A 366 16.25 18.92 -23.43
CA THR A 366 16.19 17.74 -24.31
C THR A 366 16.25 16.44 -23.53
N ALA A 367 15.42 15.48 -23.92
CA ALA A 367 15.50 14.08 -23.51
C ALA A 367 16.44 13.33 -24.45
N SER A 368 17.62 12.95 -24.00
CA SER A 368 18.62 12.32 -24.87
C SER A 368 18.26 10.87 -25.23
N GLU A 369 18.43 10.50 -26.50
CA GLU A 369 18.47 9.10 -26.91
C GLU A 369 19.85 8.49 -26.63
N SER A 370 19.88 7.19 -26.30
CA SER A 370 21.12 6.46 -26.08
C SER A 370 21.19 5.20 -26.94
N THR A 371 22.37 4.93 -27.50
CA THR A 371 22.66 3.65 -28.15
C THR A 371 22.86 2.51 -27.15
N ARG A 372 23.04 2.81 -25.86
CA ARG A 372 23.15 1.80 -24.80
C ARG A 372 21.74 1.42 -24.31
N PRO A 373 21.39 0.12 -24.31
CA PRO A 373 20.09 -0.33 -23.81
C PRO A 373 19.81 0.15 -22.39
N GLY A 374 18.60 0.66 -22.12
CA GLY A 374 18.20 1.11 -20.78
C GLY A 374 18.70 2.50 -20.40
N MET A 375 19.38 3.23 -21.29
CA MET A 375 19.99 4.54 -20.99
C MET A 375 19.31 5.73 -21.67
N ASN A 376 18.22 5.46 -22.40
CA ASN A 376 17.34 6.49 -22.92
C ASN A 376 16.82 7.40 -21.79
N GLU A 377 16.60 8.67 -22.12
CA GLU A 377 16.11 9.66 -21.16
C GLU A 377 14.67 10.06 -21.44
N TYR A 378 13.95 10.35 -20.36
CA TYR A 378 12.59 10.85 -20.39
C TYR A 378 12.49 12.11 -19.52
N ILE A 379 11.62 13.04 -19.87
CA ILE A 379 11.32 14.23 -19.05
C ILE A 379 9.95 14.06 -18.42
N ALA A 380 9.90 14.20 -17.10
CA ALA A 380 8.69 14.01 -16.30
C ALA A 380 8.25 15.37 -15.74
N LEU A 381 6.99 15.75 -15.94
CA LEU A 381 6.39 16.96 -15.37
C LEU A 381 5.18 16.62 -14.49
N GLY A 382 4.96 17.39 -13.43
CA GLY A 382 3.73 17.30 -12.66
C GLY A 382 2.67 18.23 -13.20
N ASP A 383 1.43 17.75 -13.19
CA ASP A 383 0.28 18.51 -13.66
C ASP A 383 -0.05 19.70 -12.73
N ASN A 384 0.23 19.57 -11.43
CA ASN A 384 0.23 20.70 -10.50
C ASN A 384 1.57 21.44 -10.60
N SER A 385 1.80 22.06 -11.76
CA SER A 385 3.13 22.50 -12.19
C SER A 385 3.87 23.37 -11.18
N PHE A 386 3.17 24.30 -10.52
CA PHE A 386 3.72 25.21 -9.51
C PHE A 386 4.04 24.53 -8.18
N ASN A 387 3.46 23.35 -7.91
CA ASN A 387 3.64 22.60 -6.66
C ASN A 387 4.30 21.23 -6.90
N SER A 388 4.99 21.06 -8.03
CA SER A 388 5.60 19.79 -8.42
C SER A 388 7.12 19.86 -8.42
N SER A 389 7.78 19.00 -7.62
CA SER A 389 9.20 18.70 -7.80
C SER A 389 9.39 17.61 -8.86
N ASP A 390 9.75 18.04 -10.07
CA ASP A 390 9.87 17.20 -11.26
C ASP A 390 11.14 17.52 -12.07
N SER A 391 11.22 17.03 -13.31
CA SER A 391 12.43 17.05 -14.13
C SER A 391 13.02 18.46 -14.35
N ARG A 392 12.22 19.51 -14.16
CA ARG A 392 12.72 20.89 -14.13
C ARG A 392 13.85 21.08 -13.11
N HIS A 393 13.80 20.40 -11.96
CA HIS A 393 14.83 20.51 -10.90
C HIS A 393 15.85 19.38 -10.92
N TRP A 394 15.41 18.13 -11.05
CA TRP A 394 16.30 16.98 -10.89
C TRP A 394 16.81 16.38 -12.20
N GLY A 395 16.35 16.89 -13.36
CA GLY A 395 16.80 16.44 -14.67
C GLY A 395 15.96 15.29 -15.22
N THR A 396 16.56 14.44 -16.04
CA THR A 396 15.85 13.38 -16.78
C THR A 396 15.66 12.10 -15.94
N VAL A 397 14.68 11.29 -16.33
CA VAL A 397 14.50 9.91 -15.85
C VAL A 397 15.18 8.97 -16.83
N LYS A 398 16.02 8.07 -16.35
CA LYS A 398 16.62 7.04 -17.21
C LYS A 398 15.64 5.90 -17.45
N GLU A 399 15.73 5.27 -18.60
CA GLU A 399 14.85 4.16 -18.99
C GLU A 399 14.85 3.01 -17.97
N PHE A 400 16.00 2.65 -17.39
CA PHE A 400 16.06 1.64 -16.34
C PHE A 400 15.29 2.00 -15.04
N ASN A 401 14.94 3.27 -14.85
CA ASN A 401 14.12 3.72 -13.73
C ASN A 401 12.61 3.60 -14.02
N VAL A 402 12.20 3.51 -15.29
CA VAL A 402 10.79 3.49 -15.69
C VAL A 402 10.15 2.16 -15.28
N ILE A 403 9.00 2.22 -14.60
CA ILE A 403 8.30 1.03 -14.10
C ILE A 403 7.11 0.68 -14.98
N GLY A 404 6.29 1.67 -15.35
CA GLY A 404 5.04 1.40 -16.05
C GLY A 404 4.10 2.60 -16.10
N PRO A 405 3.08 2.59 -16.99
CA PRO A 405 2.00 3.55 -16.94
C PRO A 405 1.12 3.34 -15.70
N ALA A 406 0.64 4.44 -15.13
CA ALA A 406 -0.45 4.40 -14.16
C ALA A 406 -1.75 4.19 -14.93
N SER A 407 -2.40 3.04 -14.75
CA SER A 407 -3.50 2.61 -15.62
C SER A 407 -4.88 2.85 -15.02
N PHE A 408 -5.04 2.70 -13.71
CA PHE A 408 -6.36 2.74 -13.07
C PHE A 408 -6.31 3.25 -11.63
N THR A 409 -7.23 4.12 -11.24
CA THR A 409 -7.46 4.51 -9.84
C THR A 409 -8.47 3.57 -9.21
N LEU A 410 -8.00 2.74 -8.28
CA LEU A 410 -8.83 1.76 -7.57
C LEU A 410 -9.72 2.38 -6.52
N TRP A 411 -9.28 3.45 -5.89
CA TRP A 411 -9.93 4.05 -4.73
C TRP A 411 -9.31 5.42 -4.43
N PRO A 412 -10.03 6.40 -3.87
CA PRO A 412 -11.44 6.39 -3.46
C PRO A 412 -12.46 6.30 -4.59
N PHE A 413 -13.66 5.82 -4.27
CA PHE A 413 -14.76 5.69 -5.25
C PHE A 413 -15.55 6.99 -5.42
N GLY A 414 -15.64 7.80 -4.36
CA GLY A 414 -16.51 8.99 -4.30
C GLY A 414 -15.84 10.31 -4.71
N ASN A 415 -14.54 10.32 -5.00
CA ASN A 415 -13.80 11.56 -5.28
C ASN A 415 -13.74 11.94 -6.77
N GLY A 416 -14.42 11.19 -7.64
CA GLY A 416 -14.48 11.44 -9.09
C GLY A 416 -13.29 10.93 -9.90
N HIS A 417 -12.28 10.34 -9.27
CA HIS A 417 -11.08 9.83 -9.97
C HIS A 417 -11.12 8.32 -10.22
N TRP A 418 -12.12 7.60 -9.70
CA TRP A 418 -12.25 6.17 -9.90
C TRP A 418 -12.42 5.84 -11.39
N GLY A 419 -11.53 4.99 -11.92
CA GLY A 419 -11.52 4.66 -13.33
C GLY A 419 -10.13 4.66 -13.95
N VAL A 420 -10.11 4.64 -15.28
CA VAL A 420 -8.89 4.71 -16.10
C VAL A 420 -8.25 6.09 -15.96
N ILE A 421 -6.94 6.11 -15.74
CA ILE A 421 -6.15 7.35 -15.64
C ILE A 421 -5.85 7.86 -17.06
N LYS A 422 -6.03 9.17 -17.29
CA LYS A 422 -5.87 9.82 -18.59
C LYS A 422 -4.54 10.56 -18.75
#